data_AF-A0A449BBM6-F1
#
_entry.id   AF-A0A449BBM6-F1
#
_cell.length_a   1.000
_cell.length_b   1.000
_cell.length_c   1.000
_cell.angle_alpha   90.00
_cell.angle_beta   90.00
_cell.angle_gamma   90.00
#
_symmetry.space_group_name_H-M   'P 1'
#
loop_
_entity.id
_entity.type
_entity.pdbx_description
1 polymer ?
#
loop_
_entity_poly.entity_id
_entity_poly.type
_entity_poly.pdbx_seq_one_letter_code
_entity_poly.pdbx_strand_id
1 'polypeptide(L)'
;MELTEKEKQEQKLERIKEESKNYLFKDTWYRDIQPVLTNATFILAVIFSILTLLIDFKSGTYFTGVLILTSVLVLGNLTSMIFDKKRGIISQLISLASYSGLLVLILFYLINIKIALFSLIALVFIILALAMQIVTTIHSLTRDKDNSEGSYIHIGNFAEAYKKFGRGLYYWWFRHHKIAEFIRYFMVGNIVTVIQFIILPVLQLIFKNTNLINTDFRFLGPIGAADKIITLENGLKVFDPYYVFNFTAGPIGSSIERTLNGISGQYLSRGGLAYFLAMFITLVIAQILTFIMQRKVAFKSNSNLPKAIIWFVIATIIITLGQNALYGLYQPWLYGTFGDAIGGIAASFVQALISFWVFYPIFKIIFKKEE
;
A
#
# COMPACT_ATOMS: atom_id res chain seq x y z
N MET A 1 -17.60 -13.87 44.77
CA MET A 1 -17.04 -14.67 43.66
C MET A 1 -16.34 -13.66 42.76
N GLU A 2 -15.00 -13.60 42.78
CA GLU A 2 -14.28 -12.65 41.92
C GLU A 2 -14.43 -13.08 40.47
N LEU A 3 -14.90 -12.16 39.62
CA LEU A 3 -14.94 -12.36 38.18
C LEU A 3 -13.53 -12.71 37.67
N THR A 4 -13.44 -13.80 36.92
CA THR A 4 -12.21 -14.17 36.21
C THR A 4 -11.79 -13.04 35.26
N GLU A 5 -10.49 -12.94 34.93
CA GLU A 5 -10.01 -11.88 34.02
C GLU A 5 -10.76 -11.88 32.67
N LYS A 6 -11.17 -13.06 32.22
CA LYS A 6 -11.93 -13.23 30.97
C LYS A 6 -13.33 -12.61 31.06
N GLU A 7 -14.03 -12.82 32.16
CA GLU A 7 -15.37 -12.23 32.38
C GLU A 7 -15.29 -10.71 32.56
N LYS A 8 -14.24 -10.20 33.22
CA LYS A 8 -13.98 -8.75 33.30
C LYS A 8 -13.75 -8.14 31.91
N GLN A 9 -13.01 -8.83 31.04
CA GLN A 9 -12.79 -8.38 29.66
C GLN A 9 -14.07 -8.42 28.82
N GLU A 10 -14.90 -9.44 28.98
CA GLU A 10 -16.18 -9.57 28.28
C GLU A 10 -17.18 -8.48 28.70
N GLN A 11 -17.34 -8.23 30.00
CA GLN A 11 -18.18 -7.13 30.50
C GLN A 11 -17.70 -5.76 30.01
N LYS A 12 -16.37 -5.53 30.01
CA LYS A 12 -15.80 -4.29 29.47
C LYS A 12 -16.11 -4.15 27.98
N LEU A 13 -16.00 -5.25 27.22
CA LEU A 13 -16.29 -5.27 25.79
C LEU A 13 -17.77 -5.00 25.50
N GLU A 14 -18.68 -5.53 26.32
CA GLU A 14 -20.13 -5.29 26.18
C GLU A 14 -20.50 -3.84 26.45
N ARG A 15 -19.99 -3.23 27.53
CA ARG A 15 -20.19 -1.80 27.80
C ARG A 15 -19.73 -0.93 26.62
N ILE A 16 -18.56 -1.25 26.06
CA ILE A 16 -18.00 -0.51 24.92
C ILE A 16 -18.85 -0.69 23.66
N LYS A 17 -19.39 -1.89 23.43
CA LYS A 17 -20.33 -2.12 22.32
C LYS A 17 -21.60 -1.30 22.50
N GLU A 18 -22.11 -1.20 23.73
CA GLU A 18 -23.31 -0.42 24.03
C GLU A 18 -23.06 1.09 23.86
N GLU A 19 -21.95 1.62 24.40
CA GLU A 19 -21.52 3.00 24.18
C GLU A 19 -21.33 3.31 22.68
N SER A 20 -20.76 2.36 21.91
CA SER A 20 -20.55 2.54 20.46
C SER A 20 -21.84 2.63 19.64
N LYS A 21 -22.95 2.05 20.13
CA LYS A 21 -24.26 2.18 19.48
C LYS A 21 -24.77 3.62 19.59
N ASN A 22 -24.52 4.27 20.73
CA ASN A 22 -24.92 5.65 21.01
C ASN A 22 -24.00 6.70 20.37
N TYR A 23 -22.75 6.35 20.03
CA TYR A 23 -21.72 7.33 19.62
C TYR A 23 -21.60 7.61 18.10
N LEU A 24 -22.46 7.09 17.22
CA LEU A 24 -22.29 7.23 15.76
C LEU A 24 -23.58 7.62 15.04
N PHE A 25 -23.92 8.91 15.14
CA PHE A 25 -24.88 9.60 14.26
C PHE A 25 -24.12 10.48 13.25
N LYS A 26 -24.84 11.03 12.27
CA LYS A 26 -24.33 11.93 11.21
C LYS A 26 -23.38 13.02 11.74
N ASP A 27 -23.56 13.49 12.98
CA ASP A 27 -22.72 14.51 13.61
C ASP A 27 -21.29 14.06 13.97
N THR A 28 -21.06 12.77 14.27
CA THR A 28 -19.72 12.30 14.68
C THR A 28 -18.72 12.34 13.52
N TRP A 29 -19.19 12.15 12.29
CA TRP A 29 -18.32 12.20 11.10
C TRP A 29 -17.75 13.60 10.88
N TYR A 30 -18.60 14.61 10.84
CA TYR A 30 -18.21 15.99 10.56
C TYR A 30 -17.49 16.66 11.73
N ARG A 31 -17.76 16.22 12.98
CA ARG A 31 -17.15 16.81 14.18
C ARG A 31 -15.86 16.11 14.61
N ASP A 32 -15.81 14.78 14.59
CA ASP A 32 -14.73 14.02 15.22
C ASP A 32 -13.77 13.39 14.19
N ILE A 33 -14.22 13.11 12.96
CA ILE A 33 -13.45 12.37 11.94
C ILE A 33 -12.92 13.26 10.82
N GLN A 34 -13.79 13.99 10.15
CA GLN A 34 -13.46 14.78 8.98
C GLN A 34 -12.41 15.87 9.24
N PRO A 35 -12.43 16.62 10.36
CA PRO A 35 -11.42 17.66 10.61
C PRO A 35 -10.02 17.06 10.73
N VAL A 36 -9.89 15.90 11.39
CA VAL A 36 -8.61 15.18 11.54
C VAL A 36 -8.14 14.62 10.20
N LEU A 37 -9.03 14.01 9.42
CA LEU A 37 -8.66 13.51 8.09
C LEU A 37 -8.19 14.63 7.16
N THR A 38 -8.91 15.75 7.15
CA THR A 38 -8.58 16.93 6.34
C THR A 38 -7.19 17.45 6.72
N ASN A 39 -6.95 17.62 8.03
CA ASN A 39 -5.66 18.01 8.57
C ASN A 39 -4.53 17.03 8.22
N ALA A 40 -4.76 15.72 8.33
CA ALA A 40 -3.79 14.69 8.00
C ALA A 40 -3.45 14.69 6.50
N THR A 41 -4.45 14.81 5.62
CA THR A 41 -4.23 14.91 4.18
C THR A 41 -3.43 16.16 3.80
N PHE A 42 -3.62 17.27 4.52
CA PHE A 42 -2.81 18.47 4.34
C PHE A 42 -1.35 18.27 4.73
N ILE A 43 -1.11 17.68 5.91
CA ILE A 43 0.25 17.37 6.36
C ILE A 43 0.95 16.45 5.35
N LEU A 44 0.26 15.40 4.86
CA LEU A 44 0.81 14.49 3.86
C LEU A 44 1.09 15.18 2.53
N ALA A 45 0.17 16.01 2.03
CA ALA A 45 0.38 16.77 0.80
C ALA A 45 1.61 17.68 0.91
N VAL A 46 1.80 18.36 2.05
CA VAL A 46 2.99 19.18 2.32
C VAL A 46 4.26 18.33 2.34
N ILE A 47 4.27 17.22 3.09
CA ILE A 47 5.44 16.33 3.18
C ILE A 47 5.85 15.81 1.80
N PHE A 48 4.90 15.29 1.01
CA PHE A 48 5.21 14.74 -0.32
C PHE A 48 5.62 15.83 -1.31
N SER A 49 5.09 17.05 -1.18
CA SER A 49 5.53 18.18 -1.99
C SER A 49 6.98 18.60 -1.64
N ILE A 50 7.35 18.60 -0.36
CA ILE A 50 8.74 18.83 0.10
C ILE A 50 9.67 17.69 -0.38
N LEU A 51 9.24 16.43 -0.31
CA LEU A 51 10.03 15.30 -0.81
C LEU A 51 10.26 15.41 -2.32
N THR A 52 9.25 15.81 -3.07
CA THR A 52 9.36 16.06 -4.52
C THR A 52 10.39 17.14 -4.79
N LEU A 53 10.38 18.24 -4.04
CA LEU A 53 11.41 19.28 -4.12
C LEU A 53 12.82 18.78 -3.85
N LEU A 54 13.01 17.98 -2.80
CA LEU A 54 14.34 17.48 -2.42
C LEU A 54 14.91 16.53 -3.49
N ILE A 55 14.05 15.76 -4.15
CA ILE A 55 14.43 14.86 -5.23
C ILE A 55 14.70 15.65 -6.51
N ASP A 56 13.87 16.64 -6.85
CA ASP A 56 14.04 17.47 -8.04
C ASP A 56 15.21 18.47 -7.93
N PHE A 57 15.58 18.89 -6.72
CA PHE A 57 16.84 19.62 -6.48
C PHE A 57 18.06 18.85 -6.98
N LYS A 58 18.01 17.51 -6.94
CA LYS A 58 19.07 16.64 -7.48
C LYS A 58 19.03 16.49 -9.00
N SER A 59 17.89 16.72 -9.65
CA SER A 59 17.68 16.52 -11.09
C SER A 59 17.75 17.82 -11.91
N GLY A 60 17.79 18.99 -11.26
CA GLY A 60 18.10 20.28 -11.87
C GLY A 60 17.00 20.89 -12.75
N THR A 61 15.77 20.38 -12.69
CA THR A 61 14.66 20.82 -13.56
C THR A 61 13.55 21.50 -12.75
N TYR A 62 13.18 22.74 -13.14
CA TYR A 62 12.04 23.55 -12.63
C TYR A 62 11.98 23.84 -11.11
N PHE A 63 13.15 23.95 -10.47
CA PHE A 63 13.33 24.19 -9.04
C PHE A 63 12.58 25.40 -8.46
N THR A 64 12.55 26.54 -9.16
CA THR A 64 12.04 27.81 -8.61
C THR A 64 10.51 27.87 -8.51
N GLY A 65 9.78 27.31 -9.48
CA GLY A 65 8.31 27.34 -9.50
C GLY A 65 7.68 26.44 -8.45
N VAL A 66 8.23 25.24 -8.28
CA VAL A 66 7.76 24.28 -7.25
C VAL A 66 8.07 24.82 -5.85
N LEU A 67 9.26 25.40 -5.62
CA LEU A 67 9.70 25.93 -4.32
C LEU A 67 8.78 27.03 -3.78
N ILE A 68 8.52 28.05 -4.60
CA ILE A 68 7.68 29.20 -4.23
C ILE A 68 6.29 28.70 -3.83
N LEU A 69 5.75 27.71 -4.54
CA LEU A 69 4.41 27.19 -4.30
C LEU A 69 4.30 26.33 -3.03
N THR A 70 5.23 25.40 -2.80
CA THR A 70 5.33 24.66 -1.52
C THR A 70 5.47 25.59 -0.34
N SER A 71 6.23 26.68 -0.50
CA SER A 71 6.41 27.69 0.55
C SER A 71 5.09 28.42 0.84
N VAL A 72 4.36 28.84 -0.20
CA VAL A 72 3.02 29.45 -0.09
C VAL A 72 2.00 28.50 0.56
N LEU A 73 2.08 27.20 0.31
CA LEU A 73 1.21 26.19 0.93
C LEU A 73 1.53 25.93 2.39
N VAL A 74 2.82 25.84 2.74
CA VAL A 74 3.25 25.72 4.14
C VAL A 74 2.74 26.93 4.92
N LEU A 75 2.89 28.14 4.36
CA LEU A 75 2.39 29.38 4.94
C LEU A 75 0.84 29.42 5.01
N GLY A 76 0.14 29.01 3.96
CA GLY A 76 -1.34 28.95 3.93
C GLY A 76 -1.93 27.95 4.93
N ASN A 77 -1.30 26.79 5.11
CA ASN A 77 -1.72 25.80 6.10
C ASN A 77 -1.41 26.24 7.53
N LEU A 78 -0.19 26.77 7.77
CA LEU A 78 0.19 27.31 9.09
C LEU A 78 -0.75 28.44 9.51
N THR A 79 -1.04 29.38 8.59
CA THR A 79 -1.99 30.46 8.87
C THR A 79 -3.38 29.93 9.21
N SER A 80 -3.85 28.88 8.53
CA SER A 80 -5.14 28.25 8.85
C SER A 80 -5.22 27.60 10.23
N MET A 81 -4.09 27.09 10.74
CA MET A 81 -3.99 26.50 12.08
C MET A 81 -3.89 27.53 13.21
N ILE A 82 -3.58 28.81 12.90
CA ILE A 82 -3.33 29.87 13.87
C ILE A 82 -4.59 30.71 14.19
N PHE A 83 -5.57 30.82 13.28
CA PHE A 83 -6.73 31.70 13.47
C PHE A 83 -7.94 31.01 14.14
N ASP A 84 -8.30 31.42 15.36
CA ASP A 84 -8.90 30.51 16.35
C ASP A 84 -10.41 30.64 16.67
N LYS A 85 -11.25 31.46 16.00
CA LYS A 85 -12.73 31.37 16.28
C LYS A 85 -13.70 32.08 15.35
N LYS A 86 -13.40 33.28 14.84
CA LYS A 86 -14.33 34.08 13.99
C LYS A 86 -13.97 34.12 12.50
N ARG A 87 -12.85 33.50 12.11
CA ARG A 87 -12.27 33.55 10.75
C ARG A 87 -12.15 32.17 10.10
N GLY A 88 -12.78 31.13 10.65
CA GLY A 88 -12.70 29.76 10.13
C GLY A 88 -13.09 29.64 8.65
N ILE A 89 -14.18 30.30 8.24
CA ILE A 89 -14.62 30.30 6.83
C ILE A 89 -13.61 31.03 5.91
N ILE A 90 -13.07 32.17 6.34
CA ILE A 90 -12.05 32.91 5.56
C ILE A 90 -10.79 32.06 5.42
N SER A 91 -10.35 31.43 6.50
CA SER A 91 -9.24 30.48 6.48
C SER A 91 -9.49 29.29 5.56
N GLN A 92 -10.73 28.79 5.48
CA GLN A 92 -11.09 27.69 4.60
C GLN A 92 -11.03 28.11 3.13
N LEU A 93 -11.52 29.30 2.80
CA LEU A 93 -11.47 29.84 1.44
C LEU A 93 -10.02 30.08 0.99
N ILE A 94 -9.15 30.58 1.89
CA ILE A 94 -7.72 30.74 1.63
C ILE A 94 -7.05 29.38 1.38
N SER A 95 -7.36 28.38 2.21
CA SER A 95 -6.84 27.02 2.02
C SER A 95 -7.32 26.43 0.69
N LEU A 96 -8.62 26.52 0.40
CA LEU A 96 -9.22 26.03 -0.86
C LEU A 96 -8.59 26.67 -2.10
N ALA A 97 -8.43 28.00 -2.10
CA ALA A 97 -7.78 28.73 -3.19
C ALA A 97 -6.33 28.25 -3.38
N SER A 98 -5.59 28.10 -2.27
CA SER A 98 -4.19 27.66 -2.28
C SER A 98 -4.03 26.27 -2.90
N TYR A 99 -4.89 25.32 -2.54
CA TYR A 99 -4.86 23.97 -3.11
C TYR A 99 -5.34 23.89 -4.55
N SER A 100 -6.30 24.74 -4.95
CA SER A 100 -6.79 24.77 -6.35
C SER A 100 -5.71 25.24 -7.32
N GLY A 101 -4.92 26.26 -6.93
CA GLY A 101 -3.75 26.70 -7.70
C GLY A 101 -2.68 25.61 -7.82
N LEU A 102 -2.51 24.80 -6.78
CA LEU A 102 -1.59 23.67 -6.76
C LEU A 102 -1.98 22.59 -7.79
N LEU A 103 -3.26 22.20 -7.82
CA LEU A 103 -3.76 21.20 -8.76
C LEU A 103 -3.48 21.61 -10.22
N VAL A 104 -3.78 22.86 -10.57
CA VAL A 104 -3.54 23.40 -11.92
C VAL A 104 -2.06 23.32 -12.28
N LEU A 105 -1.16 23.65 -11.36
CA LEU A 105 0.27 23.66 -11.63
C LEU A 105 0.91 22.27 -11.70
N ILE A 106 0.46 21.31 -10.89
CA ILE A 106 0.91 19.91 -11.08
C ILE A 106 0.43 19.38 -12.42
N LEU A 107 -0.81 19.69 -12.83
CA LEU A 107 -1.29 19.32 -14.16
C LEU A 107 -0.39 19.95 -15.26
N PHE A 108 0.03 21.21 -15.12
CA PHE A 108 1.01 21.83 -16.02
C PHE A 108 2.40 21.17 -15.99
N TYR A 109 2.89 20.77 -14.81
CA TYR A 109 4.17 20.04 -14.68
C TYR A 109 4.11 18.66 -15.34
N LEU A 110 3.00 17.94 -15.19
CA LEU A 110 2.80 16.60 -15.76
C LEU A 110 2.69 16.60 -17.30
N ILE A 111 2.29 17.73 -17.91
CA ILE A 111 2.24 17.88 -19.37
C ILE A 111 3.66 17.93 -19.99
N ASN A 112 4.67 18.38 -19.23
CA ASN A 112 5.99 18.71 -19.77
C ASN A 112 7.11 17.70 -19.46
N ILE A 113 6.92 16.70 -18.58
CA ILE A 113 7.99 15.77 -18.15
C ILE A 113 7.49 14.32 -18.02
N LYS A 114 8.38 13.34 -18.22
CA LYS A 114 8.19 11.94 -17.80
C LYS A 114 7.88 11.89 -16.29
N ILE A 115 6.67 11.45 -15.97
CA ILE A 115 6.09 11.50 -14.62
C ILE A 115 6.96 10.76 -13.61
N ALA A 116 7.52 11.48 -12.63
CA ALA A 116 8.15 10.87 -11.46
C ALA A 116 7.07 10.33 -10.50
N LEU A 117 7.30 9.14 -9.93
CA LEU A 117 6.34 8.45 -9.06
C LEU A 117 5.90 9.32 -7.87
N PHE A 118 6.81 10.08 -7.27
CA PHE A 118 6.52 10.96 -6.13
C PHE A 118 5.62 12.13 -6.49
N SER A 119 5.77 12.70 -7.70
CA SER A 119 4.91 13.78 -8.20
C SER A 119 3.47 13.28 -8.43
N LEU A 120 3.31 12.02 -8.87
CA LEU A 120 2.00 11.40 -9.00
C LEU A 120 1.34 11.12 -7.64
N ILE A 121 2.12 10.68 -6.65
CA ILE A 121 1.64 10.50 -5.28
C ILE A 121 1.23 11.84 -4.66
N ALA A 122 2.03 12.89 -4.86
CA ALA A 122 1.71 14.25 -4.40
C ALA A 122 0.38 14.74 -5.02
N LEU A 123 0.20 14.58 -6.34
CA LEU A 123 -1.05 14.92 -7.03
C LEU A 123 -2.26 14.25 -6.36
N VAL A 124 -2.17 12.94 -6.07
CA VAL A 124 -3.27 12.20 -5.44
C VAL A 124 -3.61 12.79 -4.07
N PHE A 125 -2.61 13.08 -3.22
CA PHE A 125 -2.86 13.69 -1.92
C PHE A 125 -3.44 15.11 -2.02
N ILE A 126 -3.07 15.86 -3.05
CA ILE A 126 -3.58 17.22 -3.26
C ILE A 126 -5.02 17.20 -3.74
N ILE A 127 -5.37 16.29 -4.65
CA ILE A 127 -6.76 16.07 -5.06
C ILE A 127 -7.61 15.63 -3.86
N LEU A 128 -7.10 14.71 -3.03
CA LEU A 128 -7.78 14.27 -1.82
C LEU A 128 -7.95 15.40 -0.81
N ALA A 129 -6.90 16.18 -0.56
CA ALA A 129 -6.93 17.36 0.30
C ALA A 129 -7.96 18.37 -0.18
N LEU A 130 -8.01 18.64 -1.49
CA LEU A 130 -9.02 19.50 -2.12
C LEU A 130 -10.43 19.00 -1.88
N ALA A 131 -10.68 17.72 -2.17
CA ALA A 131 -11.99 17.11 -1.99
C ALA A 131 -12.45 17.22 -0.53
N MET A 132 -11.56 16.89 0.42
CA MET A 132 -11.86 16.99 1.85
C MET A 132 -12.14 18.43 2.28
N GLN A 133 -11.37 19.39 1.75
CA GLN A 133 -11.54 20.81 2.03
C GLN A 133 -12.83 21.38 1.45
N ILE A 134 -13.25 20.93 0.27
CA ILE A 134 -14.54 21.29 -0.32
C ILE A 134 -15.66 20.81 0.62
N VAL A 135 -15.60 19.57 1.08
CA VAL A 135 -16.62 19.02 1.98
C VAL A 135 -16.65 19.76 3.32
N THR A 136 -15.50 20.12 3.90
CA THR A 136 -15.48 20.89 5.17
C THR A 136 -16.03 22.30 4.98
N THR A 137 -15.73 22.94 3.85
CA THR A 137 -16.18 24.30 3.54
C THR A 137 -17.68 24.34 3.24
N ILE A 138 -18.20 23.36 2.50
CA ILE A 138 -19.65 23.24 2.28
C ILE A 138 -20.36 22.99 3.61
N HIS A 139 -19.83 22.08 4.44
CA HIS A 139 -20.45 21.78 5.73
C HIS A 139 -20.52 23.00 6.64
N SER A 140 -19.45 23.81 6.71
CA SER A 140 -19.41 25.02 7.53
C SER A 140 -20.34 26.13 7.05
N LEU A 141 -20.57 26.22 5.73
CA LEU A 141 -21.50 27.20 5.15
C LEU A 141 -22.98 26.82 5.37
N THR A 142 -23.27 25.52 5.48
CA THR A 142 -24.65 25.02 5.62
C THR A 142 -25.18 24.97 7.07
N ARG A 143 -24.34 25.17 8.09
CA ARG A 143 -24.70 24.97 9.51
C ARG A 143 -24.68 26.30 10.29
N ASP A 144 -25.59 26.42 11.25
CA ASP A 144 -25.78 27.63 12.06
C ASP A 144 -24.54 27.98 12.91
N LYS A 145 -24.24 29.28 13.03
CA LYS A 145 -22.95 29.83 13.56
C LYS A 145 -22.62 29.39 14.99
N ASP A 146 -23.60 28.98 15.78
CA ASP A 146 -23.41 28.59 17.19
C ASP A 146 -22.87 27.16 17.38
N ASN A 147 -22.91 26.31 16.35
CA ASN A 147 -22.53 24.89 16.46
C ASN A 147 -21.23 24.52 15.72
N SER A 148 -20.41 25.51 15.33
CA SER A 148 -19.13 25.27 14.65
C SER A 148 -17.97 24.93 15.59
N GLU A 149 -18.19 24.86 16.91
CA GLU A 149 -17.19 24.40 17.87
C GLU A 149 -16.92 22.90 17.66
N GLY A 150 -15.94 22.60 16.81
CA GLY A 150 -15.48 21.24 16.54
C GLY A 150 -15.16 20.95 15.07
N SER A 151 -15.48 21.84 14.14
CA SER A 151 -15.23 21.60 12.71
C SER A 151 -13.78 21.84 12.26
N TYR A 152 -12.92 22.37 13.15
CA TYR A 152 -11.56 22.81 12.79
C TYR A 152 -10.49 22.39 13.78
N ILE A 153 -9.29 22.16 13.25
CA ILE A 153 -8.09 21.87 14.04
C ILE A 153 -7.17 23.08 13.99
N HIS A 154 -6.94 23.67 15.16
CA HIS A 154 -5.98 24.73 15.42
C HIS A 154 -4.93 24.21 16.41
N ILE A 155 -3.83 24.94 16.58
CA ILE A 155 -2.72 24.52 17.44
C ILE A 155 -3.21 24.23 18.88
N GLY A 156 -4.13 25.04 19.40
CA GLY A 156 -4.66 24.89 20.77
C GLY A 156 -5.54 23.66 20.99
N ASN A 157 -6.21 23.15 19.95
CA ASN A 157 -7.13 22.00 20.08
C ASN A 157 -6.60 20.71 19.42
N PHE A 158 -5.39 20.75 18.83
CA PHE A 158 -4.79 19.65 18.08
C PHE A 158 -4.80 18.33 18.86
N ALA A 159 -4.23 18.33 20.07
CA ALA A 159 -4.17 17.12 20.90
C ALA A 159 -5.56 16.60 21.27
N GLU A 160 -6.50 17.49 21.56
CA GLU A 160 -7.87 17.11 21.94
C GLU A 160 -8.65 16.55 20.74
N ALA A 161 -8.51 17.14 19.56
CA ALA A 161 -9.13 16.68 18.32
C ALA A 161 -8.65 15.28 17.94
N TYR A 162 -7.34 15.02 17.97
CA TYR A 162 -6.80 13.69 17.71
C TYR A 162 -7.20 12.66 18.78
N LYS A 163 -7.35 13.08 20.04
CA LYS A 163 -7.89 12.21 21.11
C LYS A 163 -9.38 11.89 20.91
N LYS A 164 -10.19 12.85 20.47
CA LYS A 164 -11.60 12.65 20.09
C LYS A 164 -11.71 11.72 18.88
N PHE A 165 -10.90 11.93 17.85
CA PHE A 165 -10.81 11.04 16.70
C PHE A 165 -10.43 9.61 17.07
N GLY A 166 -9.41 9.43 17.92
CA GLY A 166 -9.01 8.10 18.39
C GLY A 166 -10.15 7.36 19.10
N ARG A 167 -10.94 8.06 19.93
CA ARG A 167 -12.15 7.50 20.54
C ARG A 167 -13.25 7.19 19.53
N GLY A 168 -13.50 8.09 18.57
CA GLY A 168 -14.48 7.87 17.51
C GLY A 168 -14.13 6.64 16.65
N LEU A 169 -12.85 6.51 16.29
CA LEU A 169 -12.33 5.38 15.53
C LEU A 169 -12.37 4.08 16.34
N TYR A 170 -12.10 4.15 17.65
CA TYR A 170 -12.27 3.04 18.58
C TYR A 170 -13.73 2.54 18.60
N TYR A 171 -14.71 3.42 18.80
CA TYR A 171 -16.12 3.01 18.79
C TYR A 171 -16.58 2.50 17.41
N TRP A 172 -16.15 3.14 16.33
CA TRP A 172 -16.42 2.69 14.96
C TRP A 172 -15.91 1.27 14.73
N TRP A 173 -14.72 0.97 15.23
CA TRP A 173 -14.10 -0.36 15.13
C TRP A 173 -14.94 -1.45 15.80
N PHE A 174 -15.54 -1.19 16.96
CA PHE A 174 -16.42 -2.15 17.64
C PHE A 174 -17.79 -2.29 16.98
N ARG A 175 -18.34 -1.20 16.43
CA ARG A 175 -19.61 -1.22 15.71
C ARG A 175 -19.51 -2.01 14.41
N HIS A 176 -18.46 -1.77 13.63
CA HIS A 176 -18.26 -2.39 12.32
C HIS A 176 -17.31 -3.59 12.38
N HIS A 177 -17.67 -4.60 13.16
CA HIS A 177 -16.84 -5.80 13.39
C HIS A 177 -16.33 -6.47 12.10
N LYS A 178 -17.15 -6.55 11.03
CA LYS A 178 -16.76 -7.12 9.74
C LYS A 178 -15.69 -6.28 9.03
N ILE A 179 -15.82 -4.96 9.08
CA ILE A 179 -14.84 -4.05 8.46
C ILE A 179 -13.54 -4.06 9.28
N ALA A 180 -13.65 -4.05 10.61
CA ALA A 180 -12.50 -4.19 11.51
C ALA A 180 -11.73 -5.50 11.29
N GLU A 181 -12.44 -6.63 11.09
CA GLU A 181 -11.83 -7.91 10.70
C GLU A 181 -11.10 -7.81 9.37
N PHE A 182 -11.74 -7.22 8.35
CA PHE A 182 -11.12 -6.99 7.05
C PHE A 182 -9.85 -6.13 7.15
N ILE A 183 -9.88 -5.04 7.93
CA ILE A 183 -8.71 -4.17 8.13
C ILE A 183 -7.58 -4.96 8.82
N ARG A 184 -7.88 -5.78 9.84
CA ARG A 184 -6.84 -6.64 10.46
C ARG A 184 -6.24 -7.62 9.45
N TYR A 185 -7.08 -8.27 8.64
CA TYR A 185 -6.63 -9.15 7.56
C TYR A 185 -5.67 -8.43 6.62
N PHE A 186 -6.03 -7.21 6.19
CA PHE A 186 -5.23 -6.39 5.30
C PHE A 186 -3.90 -5.97 5.94
N MET A 187 -3.93 -5.48 7.17
CA MET A 187 -2.72 -5.09 7.90
C MET A 187 -1.76 -6.27 8.10
N VAL A 188 -2.30 -7.42 8.52
CA VAL A 188 -1.50 -8.65 8.67
C VAL A 188 -0.86 -9.05 7.35
N GLY A 189 -1.60 -9.02 6.24
CA GLY A 189 -1.06 -9.31 4.91
C GLY A 189 0.13 -8.43 4.55
N ASN A 190 -0.03 -7.11 4.70
CA ASN A 190 1.04 -6.16 4.40
C ASN A 190 2.26 -6.30 5.32
N ILE A 191 2.06 -6.61 6.61
CA ILE A 191 3.19 -6.88 7.54
C ILE A 191 4.00 -8.08 7.05
N VAL A 192 3.34 -9.17 6.65
CA VAL A 192 4.05 -10.34 6.10
C VAL A 192 4.81 -9.98 4.82
N THR A 193 4.23 -9.15 3.95
CA THR A 193 4.92 -8.66 2.75
C THR A 193 6.15 -7.82 3.08
N VAL A 194 6.10 -6.93 4.07
CA VAL A 194 7.28 -6.18 4.53
C VAL A 194 8.35 -7.13 5.06
N ILE A 195 7.96 -8.14 5.83
CA ILE A 195 8.88 -9.17 6.31
C ILE A 195 9.52 -9.93 5.13
N GLN A 196 8.77 -10.27 4.08
CA GLN A 196 9.33 -10.89 2.87
C GLN A 196 10.39 -10.02 2.21
N PHE A 197 10.13 -8.72 2.08
CA PHE A 197 11.08 -7.77 1.48
C PHE A 197 12.39 -7.67 2.28
N ILE A 198 12.38 -8.01 3.56
CA ILE A 198 13.57 -8.05 4.42
C ILE A 198 14.25 -9.42 4.33
N ILE A 199 13.48 -10.51 4.41
CA ILE A 199 14.03 -11.88 4.43
C ILE A 199 14.79 -12.19 3.14
N LEU A 200 14.26 -11.82 1.98
CA LEU A 200 14.88 -12.18 0.70
C LEU A 200 16.31 -11.62 0.56
N PRO A 201 16.58 -10.31 0.78
CA PRO A 201 17.94 -9.77 0.82
C PRO A 201 18.82 -10.44 1.89
N VAL A 202 18.28 -10.71 3.09
CA VAL A 202 19.04 -11.36 4.17
C VAL A 202 19.49 -12.77 3.78
N LEU A 203 18.60 -13.57 3.19
CA LEU A 203 18.94 -14.91 2.69
C LEU A 203 19.95 -14.85 1.55
N GLN A 204 19.84 -13.87 0.65
CA GLN A 204 20.85 -13.66 -0.38
C GLN A 204 22.22 -13.32 0.22
N LEU A 205 22.29 -12.51 1.27
CA LEU A 205 23.55 -12.24 1.98
C LEU A 205 24.14 -13.49 2.63
N ILE A 206 23.29 -14.34 3.22
CA ILE A 206 23.72 -15.62 3.80
C ILE A 206 24.30 -16.55 2.72
N PHE A 207 23.61 -16.67 1.58
CA PHE A 207 24.07 -17.55 0.49
C PHE A 207 25.18 -16.95 -0.36
N LYS A 208 25.43 -15.64 -0.27
CA LYS A 208 26.45 -14.94 -1.06
C LYS A 208 27.84 -15.57 -0.96
N ASN A 209 28.20 -16.13 0.19
CA ASN A 209 29.51 -16.73 0.43
C ASN A 209 29.52 -18.27 0.23
N THR A 210 28.50 -18.82 -0.42
CA THR A 210 28.37 -20.27 -0.64
C THR A 210 28.63 -20.62 -2.11
N ASN A 211 29.04 -21.85 -2.38
CA ASN A 211 29.24 -22.36 -3.75
C ASN A 211 27.95 -22.41 -4.58
N LEU A 212 26.79 -22.21 -3.95
CA LEU A 212 25.48 -22.16 -4.61
C LEU A 212 25.39 -20.99 -5.61
N ILE A 213 26.15 -19.91 -5.40
CA ILE A 213 26.17 -18.77 -6.34
C ILE A 213 26.79 -19.14 -7.68
N ASN A 214 27.66 -20.16 -7.70
CA ASN A 214 28.37 -20.63 -8.88
C ASN A 214 27.61 -21.73 -9.62
N THR A 215 26.39 -22.06 -9.19
CA THR A 215 25.55 -23.09 -9.79
C THR A 215 24.41 -22.44 -10.56
N ASP A 216 24.40 -22.64 -11.87
CA ASP A 216 23.27 -22.24 -12.72
C ASP A 216 22.02 -23.02 -12.33
N PHE A 217 20.88 -22.36 -12.33
CA PHE A 217 19.63 -23.00 -11.93
C PHE A 217 18.50 -22.75 -12.92
N ARG A 218 17.96 -23.86 -13.43
CA ARG A 218 16.76 -23.90 -14.27
C ARG A 218 15.74 -24.80 -13.60
N PHE A 219 14.50 -24.35 -13.49
CA PHE A 219 13.41 -25.16 -12.94
C PHE A 219 12.08 -24.84 -13.62
N LEU A 220 11.24 -25.87 -13.77
CA LEU A 220 9.96 -25.85 -14.50
C LEU A 220 10.10 -25.35 -15.95
N GLY A 221 10.54 -26.25 -16.83
CA GLY A 221 10.72 -26.08 -18.27
C GLY A 221 11.53 -27.25 -18.84
N PRO A 222 11.88 -27.25 -20.14
CA PRO A 222 11.59 -26.20 -21.12
C PRO A 222 10.12 -26.20 -21.55
N ILE A 223 9.52 -25.01 -21.66
CA ILE A 223 8.20 -24.80 -22.26
C ILE A 223 8.45 -24.12 -23.62
N GLY A 224 8.08 -24.78 -24.72
CA GLY A 224 8.38 -24.33 -26.08
C GLY A 224 9.40 -25.20 -26.83
N ALA A 225 9.95 -24.70 -27.94
CA ALA A 225 10.86 -25.45 -28.79
C ALA A 225 12.31 -25.32 -28.30
N ALA A 226 12.67 -26.15 -27.32
CA ALA A 226 13.97 -26.12 -26.62
C ALA A 226 15.22 -26.18 -27.52
N ASP A 227 15.05 -26.60 -28.77
CA ASP A 227 16.12 -26.85 -29.73
C ASP A 227 16.21 -25.75 -30.80
N LYS A 228 15.35 -24.72 -30.73
CA LYS A 228 15.34 -23.60 -31.69
C LYS A 228 16.19 -22.44 -31.17
N ILE A 229 17.14 -22.03 -32.01
CA ILE A 229 17.83 -20.75 -31.87
C ILE A 229 17.03 -19.73 -32.66
N ILE A 230 16.43 -18.76 -31.97
CA ILE A 230 15.71 -17.65 -32.62
C ILE A 230 16.68 -16.49 -32.77
N THR A 231 16.63 -15.82 -33.92
CA THR A 231 17.35 -14.57 -34.14
C THR A 231 16.38 -13.42 -33.84
N LEU A 232 16.67 -12.66 -32.79
CA LEU A 232 15.92 -11.44 -32.45
C LEU A 232 16.09 -10.39 -33.56
N GLU A 233 15.21 -9.38 -33.64
CA GLU A 233 15.27 -8.31 -34.66
C GLU A 233 16.62 -7.56 -34.71
N ASN A 234 17.39 -7.59 -33.62
CA ASN A 234 18.74 -7.03 -33.52
C ASN A 234 19.87 -8.00 -33.98
N GLY A 235 19.53 -9.13 -34.59
CA GLY A 235 20.49 -10.13 -35.09
C GLY A 235 21.05 -11.09 -34.03
N LEU A 236 20.59 -11.00 -32.79
CA LEU A 236 21.13 -11.78 -31.67
C LEU A 236 20.50 -13.18 -31.64
N LYS A 237 21.34 -14.22 -31.69
CA LYS A 237 20.94 -15.63 -31.63
C LYS A 237 20.73 -16.07 -30.19
N VAL A 238 19.50 -16.44 -29.85
CA VAL A 238 19.08 -16.81 -28.48
C VAL A 238 18.55 -18.24 -28.50
N PHE A 239 18.94 -19.06 -27.51
CA PHE A 239 18.32 -20.37 -27.27
C PHE A 239 16.90 -20.15 -26.71
N ASP A 240 15.87 -20.67 -27.37
CA ASP A 240 14.48 -20.50 -26.96
C ASP A 240 13.82 -21.72 -26.30
N PRO A 241 14.29 -22.15 -25.12
CA PRO A 241 13.42 -22.73 -24.12
C PRO A 241 13.07 -21.71 -23.03
N TYR A 242 11.78 -21.42 -22.86
CA TYR A 242 11.29 -20.71 -21.68
C TYR A 242 11.34 -21.64 -20.46
N TYR A 243 12.04 -21.22 -19.41
CA TYR A 243 12.00 -21.83 -18.09
C TYR A 243 11.34 -20.84 -17.13
N VAL A 244 10.39 -21.30 -16.33
CA VAL A 244 9.69 -20.45 -15.34
C VAL A 244 10.70 -19.86 -14.34
N PHE A 245 11.71 -20.64 -13.97
CA PHE A 245 12.85 -20.16 -13.19
C PHE A 245 14.14 -20.34 -13.98
N ASN A 246 14.82 -19.23 -14.27
CA ASN A 246 16.06 -19.20 -15.03
C ASN A 246 17.04 -18.22 -14.38
N PHE A 247 17.94 -18.73 -13.55
CA PHE A 247 18.89 -17.92 -12.80
C PHE A 247 20.33 -18.29 -13.17
N THR A 248 21.06 -17.31 -13.68
CA THR A 248 22.47 -17.45 -14.04
C THR A 248 23.35 -17.34 -12.79
N ALA A 249 24.34 -18.22 -12.71
CA ALA A 249 25.39 -18.23 -11.73
C ALA A 249 26.28 -17.00 -11.84
N GLY A 250 26.81 -16.57 -10.70
CA GLY A 250 27.79 -15.51 -10.60
C GLY A 250 27.72 -14.81 -9.26
N PRO A 251 28.73 -13.98 -8.93
CA PRO A 251 28.73 -13.19 -7.72
C PRO A 251 27.47 -12.31 -7.62
N ILE A 252 26.77 -12.33 -6.48
CA ILE A 252 25.55 -11.53 -6.30
C ILE A 252 25.90 -10.04 -6.40
N GLY A 253 25.25 -9.33 -7.32
CA GLY A 253 25.46 -7.90 -7.54
C GLY A 253 26.56 -7.54 -8.55
N SER A 254 27.18 -8.50 -9.23
CA SER A 254 28.08 -8.23 -10.35
C SER A 254 27.32 -8.22 -11.68
N SER A 255 27.87 -7.57 -12.70
CA SER A 255 27.39 -7.75 -14.08
C SER A 255 27.95 -9.05 -14.67
N ILE A 256 27.10 -9.80 -15.36
CA ILE A 256 27.49 -10.98 -16.17
C ILE A 256 27.21 -10.63 -17.62
N GLU A 257 28.12 -11.00 -18.52
CA GLU A 257 28.08 -10.68 -19.94
C GLU A 257 27.18 -11.59 -20.78
N ARG A 258 26.81 -12.76 -20.25
CA ARG A 258 25.94 -13.73 -20.91
C ARG A 258 24.94 -14.34 -19.93
N THR A 259 23.66 -14.28 -20.30
CA THR A 259 22.61 -15.02 -19.59
C THR A 259 22.63 -16.50 -19.95
N LEU A 260 21.94 -17.31 -19.16
CA LEU A 260 21.79 -18.74 -19.39
C LEU A 260 21.14 -19.10 -20.75
N ASN A 261 20.48 -18.13 -21.41
CA ASN A 261 19.84 -18.31 -22.72
C ASN A 261 20.71 -17.81 -23.88
N GLY A 262 21.97 -17.44 -23.61
CA GLY A 262 22.93 -16.97 -24.62
C GLY A 262 22.76 -15.50 -25.00
N ILE A 263 21.85 -14.76 -24.36
CA ILE A 263 21.69 -13.32 -24.59
C ILE A 263 22.92 -12.62 -24.03
N SER A 264 23.68 -11.95 -24.91
CA SER A 264 24.88 -11.20 -24.56
C SER A 264 24.51 -9.77 -24.19
N GLY A 265 24.99 -9.29 -23.05
CA GLY A 265 24.66 -7.98 -22.47
C GLY A 265 25.08 -7.92 -21.00
N GLN A 266 25.09 -6.74 -20.37
CA GLN A 266 25.38 -6.64 -18.94
C GLN A 266 24.12 -6.87 -18.10
N TYR A 267 24.04 -8.03 -17.45
CA TYR A 267 22.92 -8.39 -16.58
C TYR A 267 23.37 -8.44 -15.13
N LEU A 268 22.54 -7.96 -14.21
CA LEU A 268 22.80 -8.10 -12.79
C LEU A 268 22.68 -9.57 -12.38
N SER A 269 23.80 -10.16 -11.99
CA SER A 269 23.86 -11.49 -11.39
C SER A 269 23.05 -11.54 -10.11
N ARG A 270 22.18 -12.54 -10.03
CA ARG A 270 21.40 -12.83 -8.82
C ARG A 270 21.97 -13.99 -8.02
N GLY A 271 22.93 -14.75 -8.56
CA GLY A 271 23.58 -15.87 -7.88
C GLY A 271 22.92 -17.23 -8.11
N GLY A 272 22.37 -17.50 -9.30
CA GLY A 272 21.93 -18.85 -9.70
C GLY A 272 21.03 -19.57 -8.68
N LEU A 273 21.45 -20.77 -8.25
CA LEU A 273 20.77 -21.60 -7.26
C LEU A 273 20.59 -20.91 -5.90
N ALA A 274 21.56 -20.08 -5.48
CA ALA A 274 21.45 -19.32 -4.22
C ALA A 274 20.24 -18.38 -4.24
N TYR A 275 19.98 -17.72 -5.37
CA TYR A 275 18.83 -16.83 -5.53
C TYR A 275 17.50 -17.60 -5.46
N PHE A 276 17.43 -18.73 -6.17
CA PHE A 276 16.24 -19.58 -6.15
C PHE A 276 15.91 -20.04 -4.73
N LEU A 277 16.91 -20.53 -3.99
CA LEU A 277 16.72 -20.96 -2.61
C LEU A 277 16.30 -19.80 -1.71
N ALA A 278 16.92 -18.62 -1.86
CA ALA A 278 16.51 -17.43 -1.10
C ALA A 278 15.04 -17.06 -1.38
N MET A 279 14.62 -17.04 -2.64
CA MET A 279 13.24 -16.78 -3.05
C MET A 279 12.27 -17.82 -2.50
N PHE A 280 12.59 -19.11 -2.66
CA PHE A 280 11.73 -20.21 -2.25
C PHE A 280 11.56 -20.27 -0.73
N ILE A 281 12.65 -20.16 0.03
CA ILE A 281 12.61 -20.12 1.50
C ILE A 281 11.83 -18.89 1.98
N THR A 282 12.04 -17.72 1.37
CA THR A 282 11.24 -16.51 1.69
C THR A 282 9.75 -16.76 1.50
N LEU A 283 9.37 -17.38 0.38
CA LEU A 283 7.98 -17.72 0.09
C LEU A 283 7.40 -18.70 1.11
N VAL A 284 8.14 -19.74 1.49
CA VAL A 284 7.70 -20.71 2.51
C VAL A 284 7.49 -20.03 3.86
N ILE A 285 8.46 -19.24 4.33
CA ILE A 285 8.35 -18.50 5.60
C ILE A 285 7.16 -17.56 5.56
N ALA A 286 6.96 -16.84 4.46
CA ALA A 286 5.81 -15.99 4.27
C ALA A 286 4.48 -16.71 4.44
N GLN A 287 4.30 -17.86 3.78
CA GLN A 287 3.05 -18.61 3.88
C GLN A 287 2.81 -19.09 5.33
N ILE A 288 3.87 -19.48 6.04
CA ILE A 288 3.78 -19.86 7.46
C ILE A 288 3.37 -18.67 8.32
N LEU A 289 4.00 -17.50 8.14
CA LEU A 289 3.67 -16.29 8.88
C LEU A 289 2.24 -15.82 8.58
N THR A 290 1.83 -15.85 7.31
CA THR A 290 0.45 -15.56 6.91
C THR A 290 -0.51 -16.50 7.63
N PHE A 291 -0.27 -17.81 7.63
CA PHE A 291 -1.13 -18.76 8.33
C PHE A 291 -1.25 -18.42 9.82
N ILE A 292 -0.12 -18.23 10.51
CA ILE A 292 -0.09 -17.97 11.95
C ILE A 292 -0.78 -16.65 12.29
N MET A 293 -0.43 -15.57 11.60
CA MET A 293 -0.93 -14.23 11.90
C MET A 293 -2.39 -14.08 11.47
N GLN A 294 -2.81 -14.62 10.33
CA GLN A 294 -4.20 -14.57 9.91
C GLN A 294 -5.09 -15.35 10.88
N ARG A 295 -4.67 -16.55 11.29
CA ARG A 295 -5.41 -17.37 12.26
C ARG A 295 -5.51 -16.69 13.63
N LYS A 296 -4.39 -16.19 14.18
CA LYS A 296 -4.34 -15.67 15.56
C LYS A 296 -4.80 -14.21 15.69
N VAL A 297 -4.43 -13.35 14.74
CA VAL A 297 -4.63 -11.88 14.85
C VAL A 297 -5.84 -11.42 14.06
N ALA A 298 -5.93 -11.78 12.78
CA ALA A 298 -6.99 -11.27 11.92
C ALA A 298 -8.36 -11.90 12.23
N PHE A 299 -8.42 -13.23 12.17
CA PHE A 299 -9.66 -14.00 12.31
C PHE A 299 -9.88 -14.54 13.72
N LYS A 300 -8.85 -14.58 14.58
CA LYS A 300 -8.91 -15.10 15.97
C LYS A 300 -9.63 -16.46 16.04
N SER A 301 -9.24 -17.36 15.14
CA SER A 301 -9.93 -18.61 14.87
C SER A 301 -9.50 -19.72 15.83
N ASN A 302 -10.50 -20.46 16.33
CA ASN A 302 -10.34 -21.66 17.15
C ASN A 302 -10.51 -22.96 16.34
N SER A 303 -10.52 -22.88 15.01
CA SER A 303 -10.74 -24.05 14.15
C SER A 303 -9.64 -25.11 14.32
N ASN A 304 -9.99 -26.35 13.98
CA ASN A 304 -9.09 -27.50 14.03
C ASN A 304 -7.81 -27.23 13.20
N LEU A 305 -6.65 -27.28 13.86
CA LEU A 305 -5.36 -26.88 13.30
C LEU A 305 -4.98 -27.70 12.04
N PRO A 306 -4.94 -29.05 12.06
CA PRO A 306 -4.67 -29.85 10.87
C PRO A 306 -5.57 -29.54 9.67
N LYS A 307 -6.88 -29.41 9.90
CA LYS A 307 -7.83 -29.08 8.82
C LYS A 307 -7.55 -27.70 8.23
N ALA A 308 -7.28 -26.72 9.09
CA ALA A 308 -6.96 -25.36 8.66
C ALA A 308 -5.68 -25.31 7.81
N ILE A 309 -4.65 -26.08 8.19
CA ILE A 309 -3.39 -26.16 7.42
C ILE A 309 -3.64 -26.72 6.02
N ILE A 310 -4.34 -27.86 5.90
CA ILE A 310 -4.61 -28.50 4.61
C ILE A 310 -5.37 -27.57 3.68
N TRP A 311 -6.46 -26.97 4.18
CA TRP A 311 -7.25 -26.02 3.38
C TRP A 311 -6.47 -24.76 3.02
N PHE A 312 -5.61 -24.28 3.91
CA PHE A 312 -4.74 -23.14 3.62
C PHE A 312 -3.76 -23.45 2.49
N VAL A 313 -3.10 -24.61 2.50
CA VAL A 313 -2.18 -25.03 1.44
C VAL A 313 -2.91 -25.16 0.09
N ILE A 314 -4.07 -25.82 0.08
CA ILE A 314 -4.90 -25.96 -1.12
C ILE A 314 -5.31 -24.59 -1.66
N ALA A 315 -5.79 -23.71 -0.79
CA ALA A 315 -6.15 -22.35 -1.15
C ALA A 315 -4.96 -21.58 -1.73
N THR A 316 -3.79 -21.64 -1.10
CA THR A 316 -2.58 -20.98 -1.60
C THR A 316 -2.22 -21.46 -3.01
N ILE A 317 -2.30 -22.76 -3.29
CA ILE A 317 -2.02 -23.31 -4.63
C ILE A 317 -3.04 -22.77 -5.66
N ILE A 318 -4.34 -22.92 -5.36
CA ILE A 318 -5.41 -22.49 -6.27
C ILE A 318 -5.32 -21.00 -6.57
N ILE A 319 -5.08 -20.17 -5.55
CA ILE A 319 -5.03 -18.72 -5.72
C ILE A 319 -3.77 -18.32 -6.48
N THR A 320 -2.62 -18.96 -6.22
CA THR A 320 -1.39 -18.69 -6.97
C THR A 320 -1.57 -19.00 -8.45
N LEU A 321 -2.18 -20.14 -8.78
CA LEU A 321 -2.46 -20.51 -10.17
C LEU A 321 -3.49 -19.57 -10.81
N GLY A 322 -4.59 -19.28 -10.11
CA GLY A 322 -5.63 -18.38 -10.59
C GLY A 322 -5.13 -16.95 -10.82
N GLN A 323 -4.28 -16.43 -9.93
CA GLN A 323 -3.70 -15.10 -10.06
C GLN A 323 -2.77 -15.02 -11.28
N ASN A 324 -1.92 -16.03 -11.50
CA ASN A 324 -1.04 -16.05 -12.68
C ASN A 324 -1.84 -16.19 -13.98
N ALA A 325 -2.89 -17.03 -13.99
CA ALA A 325 -3.77 -17.17 -15.14
C ALA A 325 -4.50 -15.87 -15.47
N LEU A 326 -5.07 -15.19 -14.46
CA LEU A 326 -5.74 -13.89 -14.63
C LEU A 326 -4.74 -12.81 -15.08
N TYR A 327 -3.55 -12.76 -14.49
CA TYR A 327 -2.51 -11.80 -14.87
C TYR A 327 -2.17 -11.89 -16.35
N GLY A 328 -2.01 -13.12 -16.88
CA GLY A 328 -1.76 -13.35 -18.30
C GLY A 328 -2.89 -12.88 -19.24
N LEU A 329 -4.13 -12.73 -18.74
CA LEU A 329 -5.26 -12.25 -19.53
C LEU A 329 -5.30 -10.72 -19.62
N TYR A 330 -5.22 -10.02 -18.48
CA TYR A 330 -5.38 -8.57 -18.46
C TYR A 330 -4.08 -7.81 -18.71
N GLN A 331 -2.91 -8.38 -18.43
CA GLN A 331 -1.63 -7.69 -18.61
C GLN A 331 -1.41 -7.27 -20.07
N PRO A 332 -1.57 -8.14 -21.10
CA PRO A 332 -1.39 -7.74 -22.49
C PRO A 332 -2.33 -6.60 -22.90
N TRP A 333 -3.60 -6.67 -22.46
CA TRP A 333 -4.60 -5.64 -22.76
C TRP A 333 -4.23 -4.28 -22.12
N LEU A 334 -3.78 -4.27 -20.87
CA LEU A 334 -3.37 -3.04 -20.18
C LEU A 334 -2.12 -2.42 -20.80
N TYR A 335 -1.14 -3.24 -21.18
CA TYR A 335 0.08 -2.76 -21.84
C TYR A 335 -0.24 -2.20 -23.23
N GLY A 336 -1.10 -2.89 -23.99
CA GLY A 336 -1.55 -2.41 -25.31
C GLY A 336 -2.37 -1.11 -25.26
N THR A 337 -3.14 -0.89 -24.18
CA THR A 337 -4.02 0.29 -24.05
C THR A 337 -3.30 1.50 -23.47
N PHE A 338 -2.44 1.30 -22.46
CA PHE A 338 -1.83 2.39 -21.67
C PHE A 338 -0.29 2.51 -21.85
N GLY A 339 0.34 1.62 -22.63
CA GLY A 339 1.80 1.52 -22.77
C GLY A 339 2.46 0.87 -21.55
N ASP A 340 3.76 0.54 -21.66
CA ASP A 340 4.46 -0.30 -20.68
C ASP A 340 4.46 0.25 -19.25
N ALA A 341 4.70 1.56 -19.10
CA ALA A 341 4.83 2.18 -17.78
C ALA A 341 3.50 2.23 -17.02
N ILE A 342 2.46 2.82 -17.65
CA ILE A 342 1.14 2.97 -17.02
C ILE A 342 0.41 1.62 -16.98
N GLY A 343 0.53 0.81 -18.05
CA GLY A 343 0.01 -0.54 -18.12
C GLY A 343 0.60 -1.46 -17.06
N GLY A 344 1.90 -1.36 -16.79
CA GLY A 344 2.57 -2.12 -15.72
C GLY A 344 2.08 -1.76 -14.32
N ILE A 345 1.90 -0.46 -14.04
CA ILE A 345 1.34 0.02 -12.77
C ILE A 345 -0.12 -0.45 -12.63
N ALA A 346 -0.93 -0.28 -13.68
CA ALA A 346 -2.33 -0.71 -13.69
C ALA A 346 -2.45 -2.22 -13.48
N ALA A 347 -1.61 -3.02 -14.16
CA ALA A 347 -1.61 -4.48 -14.02
C ALA A 347 -1.26 -4.91 -12.58
N SER A 348 -0.28 -4.25 -11.97
CA SER A 348 0.12 -4.51 -10.58
C SER A 348 -0.98 -4.11 -9.59
N PHE A 349 -1.66 -3.00 -9.85
CA PHE A 349 -2.78 -2.55 -9.03
C PHE A 349 -3.98 -3.51 -9.12
N VAL A 350 -4.35 -3.94 -10.33
CA VAL A 350 -5.40 -4.95 -10.56
C VAL A 350 -5.03 -6.27 -9.88
N GLN A 351 -3.77 -6.70 -9.99
CA GLN A 351 -3.28 -7.90 -9.31
C GLN A 351 -3.46 -7.81 -7.80
N ALA A 352 -3.11 -6.67 -7.21
CA ALA A 352 -3.33 -6.43 -5.79
C ALA A 352 -4.82 -6.46 -5.44
N LEU A 353 -5.68 -5.78 -6.20
CA LEU A 353 -7.13 -5.77 -5.98
C LEU A 353 -7.76 -7.17 -6.01
N ILE A 354 -7.46 -7.96 -7.05
CA ILE A 354 -7.97 -9.33 -7.21
C ILE A 354 -7.52 -10.18 -6.04
N SER A 355 -6.24 -10.08 -5.65
CA SER A 355 -5.71 -10.76 -4.48
C SER A 355 -6.59 -10.46 -3.26
N PHE A 356 -6.83 -9.18 -2.95
CA PHE A 356 -7.61 -8.81 -1.76
C PHE A 356 -9.03 -9.40 -1.75
N TRP A 357 -9.74 -9.33 -2.87
CA TRP A 357 -11.12 -9.80 -2.99
C TRP A 357 -11.26 -11.31 -2.98
N VAL A 358 -10.24 -12.04 -3.43
CA VAL A 358 -10.24 -13.51 -3.47
C VAL A 358 -9.73 -14.10 -2.16
N PHE A 359 -8.62 -13.60 -1.62
CA PHE A 359 -7.99 -14.14 -0.42
C PHE A 359 -8.87 -13.96 0.82
N TYR A 360 -9.53 -12.80 1.01
CA TYR A 360 -10.29 -12.53 2.23
C TYR A 360 -11.47 -13.51 2.45
N PRO A 361 -12.38 -13.73 1.48
CA PRO A 361 -13.47 -14.69 1.65
C PRO A 361 -12.97 -16.12 1.90
N ILE A 362 -11.91 -16.54 1.20
CA ILE A 362 -11.35 -17.89 1.35
C ILE A 362 -10.77 -18.06 2.77
N PHE A 363 -9.95 -17.12 3.24
CA PHE A 363 -9.38 -17.20 4.58
C PHE A 363 -10.45 -17.10 5.66
N LYS A 364 -11.52 -16.35 5.44
CA LYS A 364 -12.67 -16.32 6.34
C LYS A 364 -13.36 -17.69 6.45
N ILE A 365 -13.43 -18.45 5.36
CA ILE A 365 -13.99 -19.81 5.37
C ILE A 365 -13.06 -20.80 6.07
N ILE A 366 -11.75 -20.64 5.92
CA ILE A 366 -10.73 -21.53 6.51
C ILE A 366 -10.58 -21.26 8.02
N PHE A 367 -10.50 -19.99 8.40
CA PHE A 367 -10.31 -19.53 9.77
C PHE A 367 -11.64 -19.14 10.41
N LYS A 368 -12.60 -20.08 10.42
CA LYS A 368 -13.86 -19.88 11.13
C LYS A 368 -13.61 -19.79 12.63
N LYS A 369 -14.36 -18.91 13.28
CA LYS A 369 -14.52 -18.92 14.73
C LYS A 369 -15.77 -19.75 15.01
N GLU A 370 -15.59 -20.92 15.59
CA GLU A 370 -16.70 -21.68 16.16
C GLU A 370 -17.14 -20.90 17.42
N GLU A 371 -18.43 -20.56 17.48
CA GLU A 371 -19.03 -19.80 18.59
C GLU A 371 -19.14 -20.64 19.86
#